data_AF-A0A7K1Y6E3-F1
#
_entry.id   AF-A0A7K1Y6E3-F1
#
_cell.length_a   1.000
_cell.length_b   1.000
_cell.length_c   1.000
_cell.angle_alpha   90.00
_cell.angle_beta   90.00
_cell.angle_gamma   90.00
#
_symmetry.space_group_name_H-M   'P 1'
#
loop_
_entity.id
_entity.type
_entity.pdbx_description
1 polymer ?
#
loop_
_entity_poly.entity_id
_entity_poly.type
_entity_poly.pdbx_seq_one_letter_code
_entity_poly.pdbx_strand_id
1 'polypeptide(L)'
;MQSVGVSWLGKIEILKDVPYEQLQWFLDNSVYREFRAGEFLFEPGDTILGTHIMITGKVRLYIYQGNNKRELVTYEAGSISGYLPYSRGKIAAAYGEFITDGALMTFPIEKIPELVKFHFELTQALVHMMTNRVREYTAFQQQNEKMMALGKLSAGLAHELNNPAAAIVRDSHTLKKHLRLQPEAFKDVISIRMDAAQVDAVNNELFKILNKEKPAPLTLMQRSRKEDELDDWFEDHAVANAEELAGNFVEFGFNLDDLEGFSRRIPAAHLSPILNWMNNNLVTEKIVMDIEEASNRISQLVSSVKTFTHMDQASDKQLTDIHTGIKNTITMLSHKLRKNNISLVEDYGQEVPKIMALVGELNQVWTNIIDNAIDALEPNKKGTITIKTRLDGEFIEITITDDGPGIPAEIQSRIYDPFFTTKEIGKGTGMGLEVVHRIINQHRGTIKFKSIPGQTSFIICLPVNSEKLN
;
A
#
# COMPACT_ATOMS: atom_id res chain seq x y z
N MET A 1 -0.92 52.98 14.53
CA MET A 1 -1.04 52.00 15.62
C MET A 1 -2.51 51.65 15.79
N GLN A 2 -2.93 50.44 15.39
CA GLN A 2 -4.19 49.91 15.90
C GLN A 2 -3.98 49.72 17.40
N SER A 3 -4.74 50.42 18.24
CA SER A 3 -4.74 50.16 19.68
C SER A 3 -5.26 48.75 19.89
N VAL A 4 -4.36 47.81 20.20
CA VAL A 4 -4.76 46.47 20.67
C VAL A 4 -5.48 46.71 21.99
N GLY A 5 -6.79 46.51 21.97
CA GLY A 5 -7.65 46.65 23.14
C GLY A 5 -8.61 45.49 23.20
N VAL A 6 -9.39 45.43 24.28
CA VAL A 6 -10.37 44.35 24.49
C VAL A 6 -11.36 44.23 23.34
N SER A 7 -11.75 45.36 22.73
CA SER A 7 -12.63 45.38 21.55
C SER A 7 -12.02 44.76 20.30
N TRP A 8 -10.69 44.75 20.18
CA TRP A 8 -9.98 44.06 19.10
C TRP A 8 -9.88 42.56 19.41
N LEU A 9 -9.54 42.18 20.65
CA LEU A 9 -9.50 40.77 21.07
C LEU A 9 -10.86 40.09 20.87
N GLY A 10 -11.96 40.77 21.20
CA GLY A 10 -13.32 40.27 21.00
C GLY A 10 -13.74 40.09 19.53
N LYS A 11 -12.97 40.58 18.55
CA LYS A 11 -13.20 40.29 17.13
C LYS A 11 -12.61 38.95 16.70
N ILE A 12 -11.68 38.39 17.48
CA ILE A 12 -11.17 37.05 17.22
C ILE A 12 -12.29 36.08 17.56
N GLU A 13 -12.74 35.29 16.59
CA GLU A 13 -13.94 34.46 16.69
C GLU A 13 -13.95 33.55 17.93
N ILE A 14 -12.79 33.01 18.30
CA ILE A 14 -12.66 32.14 19.48
C ILE A 14 -12.82 32.90 20.81
N LEU A 15 -12.54 34.20 20.83
CA LEU A 15 -12.57 35.05 22.03
C LEU A 15 -13.86 35.90 22.13
N LYS A 16 -14.75 35.81 21.14
CA LYS A 16 -15.92 36.69 21.02
C LYS A 16 -16.88 36.63 22.22
N ASP A 17 -16.99 35.44 22.83
CA ASP A 17 -17.90 35.16 23.94
C ASP A 17 -17.21 35.32 25.31
N VAL A 18 -15.93 35.72 25.33
CA VAL A 18 -15.17 35.91 26.57
C VAL A 18 -15.56 37.25 27.21
N PRO A 19 -15.88 37.29 28.52
CA PRO A 19 -16.22 38.52 29.22
C PRO A 19 -15.11 39.58 29.12
N TYR A 20 -15.53 40.85 29.01
CA TYR A 20 -14.63 42.00 28.88
C TYR A 20 -13.52 42.00 29.96
N GLU A 21 -13.89 41.72 31.22
CA GLU A 21 -12.96 41.73 32.35
C GLU A 21 -11.84 40.68 32.21
N GLN A 22 -12.15 39.50 31.69
CA GLN A 22 -11.15 38.44 31.47
C GLN A 22 -10.24 38.77 30.29
N LEU A 23 -10.78 39.36 29.22
CA LEU A 23 -9.99 39.85 28.10
C LEU A 23 -9.08 41.02 28.51
N GLN A 24 -9.57 41.92 29.36
CA GLN A 24 -8.76 43.01 29.92
C GLN A 24 -7.62 42.45 30.77
N TRP A 25 -7.93 41.52 31.68
CA TRP A 25 -6.91 40.86 32.49
C TRP A 25 -5.87 40.14 31.63
N PHE A 26 -6.30 39.46 30.57
CA PHE A 26 -5.41 38.78 29.63
C PHE A 26 -4.48 39.76 28.90
N LEU A 27 -5.01 40.92 28.50
CA LEU A 27 -4.25 41.99 27.85
C LEU A 27 -3.25 42.63 28.83
N ASP A 28 -3.68 42.93 30.06
CA ASP A 28 -2.85 43.55 31.10
C ASP A 28 -1.68 42.66 31.55
N ASN A 29 -1.84 41.34 31.43
CA ASN A 29 -0.79 40.37 31.76
C ASN A 29 0.00 39.90 30.52
N SER A 30 -0.22 40.49 29.35
CA SER A 30 0.49 40.13 28.12
C SER A 30 1.58 41.13 27.75
N VAL A 31 2.62 40.65 27.06
CA VAL A 31 3.72 41.48 26.56
C VAL A 31 3.57 41.70 25.07
N TYR A 32 3.58 42.96 24.64
CA TYR A 32 3.60 43.34 23.23
C TYR A 32 5.04 43.42 22.71
N ARG A 33 5.29 42.88 21.51
CA ARG A 33 6.56 42.98 20.79
C ARG A 33 6.33 43.21 19.31
N GLU A 34 7.17 44.05 18.72
CA GLU A 34 7.22 44.30 17.27
C GLU A 34 8.39 43.55 16.68
N PHE A 35 8.20 43.08 15.45
CA PHE A 35 9.18 42.31 14.70
C PHE A 35 9.28 42.86 13.29
N ARG A 36 10.50 42.83 12.74
CA ARG A 36 10.75 43.16 11.33
C ARG A 36 10.65 41.93 10.46
N ALA A 37 10.36 42.13 9.17
CA ALA A 37 10.46 41.07 8.18
C ALA A 37 11.87 40.43 8.22
N GLY A 38 11.92 39.10 8.30
CA GLY A 38 13.12 38.29 8.44
C GLY A 38 13.55 37.99 9.88
N GLU A 39 12.93 38.61 10.90
CA GLU A 39 13.22 38.26 12.30
C GLU A 39 12.54 36.94 12.71
N PHE A 40 13.25 36.16 13.53
CA PHE A 40 12.75 34.92 14.08
C PHE A 40 11.96 35.17 15.36
N LEU A 41 10.76 34.59 15.42
CA LEU A 41 9.96 34.50 16.62
C LEU A 41 10.50 33.40 17.57
N PHE A 42 10.91 32.28 17.00
CA PHE A 42 11.56 31.16 17.68
C PHE A 42 12.29 30.27 16.66
N GLU A 43 13.32 29.58 17.13
CA GLU A 43 14.05 28.55 16.41
C GLU A 43 13.80 27.15 17.02
N PRO A 44 14.02 26.06 16.27
CA PRO A 44 13.91 24.71 16.83
C PRO A 44 14.81 24.53 18.06
N GLY A 45 14.22 24.05 19.16
CA GLY A 45 14.92 23.90 20.44
C GLY A 45 14.66 25.03 21.43
N ASP A 46 14.14 26.17 20.98
CA ASP A 46 13.79 27.27 21.89
C ASP A 46 12.65 26.87 22.83
N THR A 47 12.71 27.40 24.06
CA THR A 47 11.62 27.25 25.02
C THR A 47 10.47 28.16 24.61
N ILE A 48 9.28 27.59 24.43
CA ILE A 48 8.07 28.38 24.19
C ILE A 48 7.74 29.13 25.48
N LEU A 49 7.62 30.46 25.41
CA LEU A 49 7.50 31.33 26.58
C LEU A 49 6.06 31.72 26.92
N GLY A 50 5.10 31.41 26.05
CA GLY A 50 3.72 31.86 26.24
C GLY A 50 2.78 31.50 25.11
N THR A 51 1.52 31.84 25.29
CA THR A 51 0.50 31.84 24.23
C THR A 51 0.64 33.13 23.43
N HIS A 52 0.79 33.02 22.12
CA HIS A 52 1.02 34.17 21.26
C HIS A 52 -0.25 34.53 20.49
N ILE A 53 -0.60 35.81 20.43
CA ILE A 53 -1.63 36.34 19.54
C ILE A 53 -0.98 37.25 18.52
N MET A 54 -1.17 36.92 17.24
CA MET A 54 -0.68 37.75 16.14
C MET A 54 -1.55 38.99 16.01
N ILE A 55 -0.98 40.17 16.19
CA ILE A 55 -1.71 41.44 16.07
C ILE A 55 -1.71 41.92 14.62
N THR A 56 -0.52 41.96 14.02
CA THR A 56 -0.30 42.35 12.62
C THR A 56 0.85 41.56 12.02
N GLY A 57 0.88 41.50 10.69
CA GLY A 57 1.93 40.80 9.94
C GLY A 57 1.64 39.33 9.71
N LYS A 58 2.62 38.62 9.15
CA LYS A 58 2.55 37.19 8.84
C LYS A 58 3.81 36.48 9.33
N VAL A 59 3.62 35.32 9.96
CA VAL A 59 4.70 34.45 10.41
C VAL A 59 4.61 33.10 9.72
N ARG A 60 5.69 32.68 9.08
CA ARG A 60 5.82 31.35 8.47
C ARG A 60 6.44 30.38 9.45
N LEU A 61 5.83 29.21 9.60
CA LEU A 61 6.43 28.07 10.28
C LEU A 61 6.97 27.08 9.27
N TYR A 62 8.22 26.64 9.43
CA TYR A 62 8.84 25.67 8.54
C TYR A 62 9.89 24.80 9.24
N ILE A 63 10.18 23.65 8.63
CA ILE A 63 11.26 22.74 9.04
C ILE A 63 12.18 22.47 7.84
N TYR A 64 13.44 22.12 8.12
CA TYR A 64 14.33 21.56 7.11
C TYR A 64 14.18 20.03 7.08
N GLN A 65 13.91 19.48 5.89
CA GLN A 65 14.00 18.05 5.61
C GLN A 65 15.13 17.82 4.61
N GLY A 66 16.32 17.47 5.11
CA GLY A 66 17.55 17.54 4.32
C GLY A 66 17.87 18.98 3.92
N ASN A 67 18.11 19.22 2.62
CA ASN A 67 18.34 20.57 2.09
C ASN A 67 17.06 21.34 1.73
N ASN A 68 15.87 20.73 1.85
CA ASN A 68 14.62 21.36 1.43
C ASN A 68 13.90 22.02 2.62
N LYS A 69 13.55 23.31 2.45
CA LYS A 69 12.69 24.08 3.37
C LYS A 69 11.23 23.68 3.12
N ARG A 70 10.61 23.02 4.10
CA ARG A 70 9.19 22.62 4.05
C ARG A 70 8.37 23.53 4.95
N GLU A 71 7.51 24.33 4.33
CA GLU A 71 6.54 25.17 5.04
C GLU A 71 5.42 24.31 5.63
N LEU A 72 5.10 24.55 6.90
CA LEU A 72 4.08 23.83 7.65
C LEU A 72 2.78 24.62 7.69
N VAL A 73 2.86 25.89 8.09
CA VAL A 73 1.70 26.79 8.24
C VAL A 73 2.18 28.23 8.22
N THR A 74 1.33 29.14 7.75
CA THR A 74 1.53 30.58 7.90
C THR A 74 0.43 31.13 8.82
N TYR A 75 0.85 31.83 9.88
CA TYR A 75 -0.04 32.56 10.79
C TYR A 75 -0.19 34.00 10.34
N GLU A 76 -1.42 34.50 10.39
CA GLU A 76 -1.77 35.88 10.06
C GLU A 76 -2.37 36.60 11.28
N ALA A 77 -2.62 37.90 11.17
CA ALA A 77 -3.30 38.69 12.20
C ALA A 77 -4.59 38.00 12.72
N GLY A 78 -4.76 37.96 14.04
CA GLY A 78 -5.83 37.24 14.73
C GLY A 78 -5.52 35.78 15.05
N SER A 79 -4.44 35.21 14.50
CA SER A 79 -4.04 33.83 14.81
C SER A 79 -3.51 33.72 16.24
N ILE A 80 -3.86 32.62 16.92
CA ILE A 80 -3.36 32.31 18.25
C ILE A 80 -2.46 31.06 18.19
N SER A 81 -1.24 31.18 18.71
CA SER A 81 -0.20 30.15 18.68
C SER A 81 0.60 30.08 20.00
N GLY A 82 1.80 29.52 19.99
CA GLY A 82 2.64 29.38 21.19
C GLY A 82 2.30 28.15 22.05
N TYR A 83 2.16 28.35 23.36
CA TYR A 83 2.01 27.33 24.43
C TYR A 83 0.66 26.57 24.42
N LEU A 84 0.16 26.21 23.23
CA LEU A 84 -1.08 25.45 23.04
C LEU A 84 -0.76 24.22 22.17
N PRO A 85 -1.00 22.98 22.64
CA PRO A 85 -1.67 22.61 23.89
C PRO A 85 -0.77 22.69 25.15
N TYR A 86 -1.36 23.08 26.29
CA TYR A 86 -0.68 23.27 27.59
C TYR A 86 0.12 22.06 28.11
N SER A 87 -0.18 20.86 27.62
CA SER A 87 0.44 19.61 28.08
C SER A 87 1.74 19.24 27.35
N ARG A 88 1.99 19.77 26.14
CA ARG A 88 3.09 19.29 25.27
C ARG A 88 3.88 20.40 24.56
N GLY A 89 3.35 21.62 24.42
CA GLY A 89 3.99 22.71 23.67
C GLY A 89 5.08 23.47 24.41
N LYS A 90 6.09 22.79 24.97
CA LYS A 90 7.17 23.44 25.76
C LYS A 90 8.39 23.86 24.92
N ILE A 91 8.66 23.17 23.82
CA ILE A 91 9.84 23.38 22.99
C ILE A 91 9.37 23.60 21.54
N ALA A 92 9.93 24.60 20.87
CA ALA A 92 9.66 24.86 19.47
C ALA A 92 10.27 23.75 18.60
N ALA A 93 9.46 23.17 17.70
CA ALA A 93 9.86 22.09 16.79
C ALA A 93 10.14 22.57 15.35
N ALA A 94 9.97 23.87 15.09
CA ALA A 94 10.06 24.48 13.77
C ALA A 94 10.61 25.90 13.89
N TYR A 95 11.11 26.46 12.79
CA TYR A 95 11.44 27.88 12.69
C TYR A 95 10.15 28.68 12.54
N GLY A 96 10.00 29.76 13.31
CA GLY A 96 8.96 30.77 13.11
C GLY A 96 9.59 32.08 12.63
N GLU A 97 9.37 32.45 11.38
CA GLU A 97 10.00 33.62 10.73
C GLU A 97 8.93 34.64 10.32
N PHE A 98 9.10 35.92 10.68
CA PHE A 98 8.23 36.99 10.19
C PHE A 98 8.50 37.24 8.70
N ILE A 99 7.47 37.12 7.86
CA ILE A 99 7.57 37.38 6.41
C ILE A 99 7.36 38.87 6.11
N THR A 100 6.62 39.55 6.97
CA THR A 100 6.34 40.99 6.90
C THR A 100 6.61 41.60 8.26
N ASP A 101 6.81 42.91 8.31
CA ASP A 101 6.77 43.64 9.57
C ASP A 101 5.45 43.34 10.29
N GLY A 102 5.51 43.18 11.60
CA GLY A 102 4.39 42.70 12.37
C GLY A 102 4.55 42.89 13.86
N ALA A 103 3.50 42.53 14.57
CA ALA A 103 3.46 42.64 16.02
C ALA A 103 2.70 41.49 16.64
N LEU A 104 3.15 41.13 17.84
CA LEU A 104 2.72 39.95 18.58
C LEU A 104 2.45 40.34 20.02
N MET A 105 1.38 39.78 20.58
CA MET A 105 1.11 39.80 22.01
C MET A 105 1.40 38.42 22.58
N THR A 106 2.16 38.33 23.68
CA THR A 106 2.48 37.06 24.34
C THR A 106 1.96 37.04 25.76
N PHE A 107 1.08 36.07 26.04
CA PHE A 107 0.61 35.78 27.38
C PHE A 107 1.53 34.73 28.05
N PRO A 108 2.17 35.05 29.18
CA PRO A 108 3.22 34.24 29.79
C PRO A 108 2.70 32.90 30.37
N ILE A 109 3.51 31.85 30.28
CA ILE A 109 3.17 30.51 30.80
C ILE A 109 2.95 30.55 32.32
N GLU A 110 3.68 31.39 33.03
CA GLU A 110 3.63 31.52 34.48
C GLU A 110 2.24 31.97 34.98
N LYS A 111 1.46 32.62 34.11
CA LYS A 111 0.11 33.10 34.40
C LYS A 111 -0.99 32.11 34.02
N ILE A 112 -0.66 30.99 33.37
CA ILE A 112 -1.63 29.94 33.00
C ILE A 112 -2.34 29.33 34.22
N PRO A 113 -1.68 29.04 35.36
CA PRO A 113 -2.38 28.54 36.54
C PRO A 113 -3.41 29.54 37.09
N GLU A 114 -3.11 30.84 37.01
CA GLU A 114 -4.01 31.92 37.43
C GLU A 114 -5.21 32.03 36.46
N LEU A 115 -4.96 31.96 35.15
CA LEU A 115 -5.98 31.90 34.10
C LEU A 115 -6.97 30.77 34.34
N VAL A 116 -6.48 29.54 34.55
CA VAL A 116 -7.34 28.36 34.77
C VAL A 116 -8.15 28.47 36.06
N LYS A 117 -7.61 29.12 37.09
CA LYS A 117 -8.25 29.23 38.41
C LYS A 117 -9.34 30.30 38.46
N PHE A 118 -9.15 31.43 37.78
CA PHE A 118 -9.98 32.63 37.97
C PHE A 118 -10.73 33.09 36.72
N HIS A 119 -10.35 32.63 35.52
CA HIS A 119 -10.89 33.13 34.24
C HIS A 119 -11.46 31.98 33.40
N PHE A 120 -12.66 31.53 33.77
CA PHE A 120 -13.26 30.30 33.25
C PHE A 120 -13.55 30.37 31.74
N GLU A 121 -14.24 31.41 31.27
CA GLU A 121 -14.65 31.57 29.87
C GLU A 121 -13.45 31.74 28.93
N LEU A 122 -12.43 32.49 29.36
CA LEU A 122 -11.17 32.61 28.63
C LEU A 122 -10.44 31.26 28.55
N THR A 123 -10.42 30.51 29.66
CA THR A 123 -9.86 29.15 29.68
C THR A 123 -10.61 28.24 28.70
N GLN A 124 -11.94 28.28 28.71
CA GLN A 124 -12.79 27.51 27.80
C GLN A 124 -12.52 27.85 26.33
N ALA A 125 -12.37 29.14 25.99
CA ALA A 125 -12.04 29.59 24.64
C ALA A 125 -10.69 29.03 24.14
N LEU A 126 -9.65 29.13 24.98
CA LEU A 126 -8.32 28.62 24.63
C LEU A 126 -8.28 27.08 24.52
N VAL A 127 -9.04 26.37 25.36
CA VAL A 127 -9.20 24.90 25.26
C VAL A 127 -9.96 24.50 23.99
N HIS A 128 -10.98 25.26 23.60
CA HIS A 128 -11.71 25.02 22.36
C HIS A 128 -10.78 25.16 21.14
N MET A 129 -9.96 26.21 21.10
CA MET A 129 -8.94 26.38 20.07
C MET A 129 -7.92 25.24 20.03
N MET A 130 -7.44 24.78 21.20
CA MET A 130 -6.56 23.62 21.25
C MET A 130 -7.18 22.40 20.58
N THR A 131 -8.46 22.13 20.88
CA THR A 131 -9.18 20.99 20.32
C THR A 131 -9.34 21.11 18.81
N ASN A 132 -9.70 22.31 18.31
CA ASN A 132 -9.83 22.57 16.88
C ASN A 132 -8.49 22.41 16.16
N ARG A 133 -7.41 22.99 16.71
CA ARG A 133 -6.07 22.90 16.13
C ARG A 133 -5.53 21.47 16.10
N VAL A 134 -5.79 20.67 17.13
CA VAL A 134 -5.46 19.23 17.12
C VAL A 134 -6.23 18.51 16.03
N ARG A 135 -7.54 18.76 15.89
CA ARG A 135 -8.37 18.14 14.83
C ARG A 135 -7.89 18.52 13.43
N GLU A 136 -7.67 19.79 13.17
CA GLU A 136 -7.20 20.30 11.86
C GLU A 136 -5.83 19.74 11.50
N TYR A 137 -4.88 19.77 12.45
CA TYR A 137 -3.55 19.21 12.23
C TYR A 137 -3.62 17.70 11.97
N THR A 138 -4.45 16.98 12.72
CA THR A 138 -4.63 15.53 12.53
C THR A 138 -5.26 15.22 11.17
N ALA A 139 -6.28 15.98 10.75
CA ALA A 139 -6.91 15.81 9.44
C ALA A 139 -5.94 16.11 8.29
N PHE A 140 -5.17 17.21 8.40
CA PHE A 140 -4.15 17.56 7.41
C PHE A 140 -3.06 16.48 7.30
N GLN A 141 -2.57 15.98 8.44
CA GLN A 141 -1.58 14.90 8.45
C GLN A 141 -2.14 13.60 7.86
N GLN A 142 -3.38 13.23 8.18
CA GLN A 142 -4.04 12.06 7.58
C GLN A 142 -4.11 12.18 6.06
N GLN A 143 -4.52 13.36 5.54
CA GLN A 143 -4.57 13.59 4.10
C GLN A 143 -3.17 13.50 3.46
N ASN A 144 -2.15 14.03 4.13
CA ASN A 144 -0.77 13.98 3.66
C ASN A 144 -0.20 12.56 3.67
N GLU A 145 -0.52 11.78 4.70
CA GLU A 145 -0.14 10.37 4.81
C GLU A 145 -0.84 9.53 3.73
N LYS A 146 -2.14 9.77 3.48
CA LYS A 146 -2.87 9.16 2.34
C LYS A 146 -2.17 9.46 1.01
N MET A 147 -1.77 10.70 0.76
CA MET A 147 -1.04 11.09 -0.45
C MET A 147 0.34 10.45 -0.55
N MET A 148 1.07 10.34 0.57
CA MET A 148 2.38 9.68 0.61
C MET A 148 2.28 8.17 0.38
N ALA A 149 1.30 7.51 1.00
CA ALA A 149 1.01 6.09 0.79
C ALA A 149 0.64 5.83 -0.67
N LEU A 150 -0.25 6.65 -1.24
CA LEU A 150 -0.63 6.58 -2.65
C LEU A 150 0.58 6.82 -3.56
N GLY A 151 1.48 7.76 -3.24
CA GLY A 151 2.70 8.02 -4.00
C GLY A 151 3.69 6.84 -3.97
N LYS A 152 3.95 6.25 -2.80
CA LYS A 152 4.79 5.05 -2.67
C LYS A 152 4.19 3.86 -3.43
N LEU A 153 2.88 3.65 -3.30
CA LEU A 153 2.17 2.60 -4.01
C LEU A 153 2.16 2.84 -5.52
N SER A 154 2.00 4.09 -5.98
CA SER A 154 2.00 4.44 -7.40
C SER A 154 3.35 4.17 -8.07
N ALA A 155 4.47 4.42 -7.38
CA ALA A 155 5.80 4.12 -7.92
C ALA A 155 6.02 2.61 -8.09
N GLY A 156 5.64 1.81 -7.10
CA GLY A 156 5.70 0.34 -7.18
C GLY A 156 4.73 -0.23 -8.22
N LEU A 157 3.52 0.33 -8.29
CA LEU A 157 2.49 -0.06 -9.24
C LEU A 157 2.91 0.25 -10.68
N ALA A 158 3.48 1.42 -10.95
CA ALA A 158 3.96 1.77 -12.28
C ALA A 158 4.99 0.75 -12.78
N HIS A 159 5.91 0.35 -11.90
CA HIS A 159 6.87 -0.72 -12.20
C HIS A 159 6.17 -2.07 -12.45
N GLU A 160 5.21 -2.46 -11.60
CA GLU A 160 4.44 -3.70 -11.75
C GLU A 160 3.51 -3.73 -12.97
N LEU A 161 3.04 -2.58 -13.45
CA LEU A 161 2.26 -2.45 -14.69
C LEU A 161 3.16 -2.49 -15.93
N ASN A 162 4.33 -1.83 -15.86
CA ASN A 162 5.29 -1.80 -16.96
C ASN A 162 5.85 -3.19 -17.28
N ASN A 163 6.02 -4.06 -16.28
CA ASN A 163 6.51 -5.41 -16.48
C ASN A 163 5.67 -6.27 -17.44
N PRO A 164 4.38 -6.55 -17.16
CA PRO A 164 3.51 -7.28 -18.08
C PRO A 164 3.26 -6.50 -19.37
N ALA A 165 3.19 -5.16 -19.34
CA ALA A 165 3.04 -4.38 -20.57
C ALA A 165 4.24 -4.57 -21.52
N ALA A 166 5.46 -4.58 -20.97
CA ALA A 166 6.66 -4.87 -21.74
C ALA A 166 6.70 -6.32 -22.24
N ALA A 167 6.17 -7.28 -21.48
CA ALA A 167 5.99 -8.66 -21.95
C ALA A 167 5.05 -8.71 -23.16
N ILE A 168 3.84 -8.15 -23.05
CA ILE A 168 2.86 -8.08 -24.14
C ILE A 168 3.48 -7.49 -25.41
N VAL A 169 4.22 -6.38 -25.30
CA VAL A 169 4.87 -5.74 -26.45
C VAL A 169 5.92 -6.65 -27.07
N ARG A 170 6.80 -7.27 -26.27
CA ARG A 170 7.81 -8.22 -26.76
C ARG A 170 7.16 -9.43 -27.42
N ASP A 171 6.19 -10.04 -26.77
CA ASP A 171 5.51 -11.25 -27.21
C ASP A 171 4.72 -10.98 -28.49
N SER A 172 4.08 -9.81 -28.60
CA SER A 172 3.43 -9.36 -29.84
C SER A 172 4.43 -9.21 -31.00
N HIS A 173 5.64 -8.71 -30.73
CA HIS A 173 6.70 -8.63 -31.74
C HIS A 173 7.20 -10.02 -32.14
N THR A 174 7.37 -10.94 -31.19
CA THR A 174 7.75 -12.34 -31.44
C THR A 174 6.68 -13.05 -32.26
N LEU A 175 5.40 -12.93 -31.89
CA LEU A 175 4.27 -13.48 -32.63
C LEU A 175 4.27 -13.00 -34.09
N LYS A 176 4.47 -11.70 -34.30
CA LYS A 176 4.52 -11.11 -35.65
C LYS A 176 5.69 -11.65 -36.48
N LYS A 177 6.85 -11.89 -35.87
CA LYS A 177 7.99 -12.52 -36.55
C LYS A 177 7.68 -13.98 -36.88
N HIS A 178 7.11 -14.71 -35.93
CA HIS A 178 6.76 -16.12 -36.06
C HIS A 178 5.74 -16.35 -37.19
N LEU A 179 4.66 -15.56 -37.23
CA LEU A 179 3.64 -15.64 -38.28
C LEU A 179 4.17 -15.30 -39.69
N ARG A 180 5.28 -14.57 -39.82
CA ARG A 180 5.91 -14.32 -41.13
C ARG A 180 6.65 -15.55 -41.67
N LEU A 181 7.02 -16.49 -40.82
CA LEU A 181 7.70 -17.74 -41.21
C LEU A 181 6.71 -18.87 -41.54
N GLN A 182 5.43 -18.74 -41.17
CA GLN A 182 4.40 -19.74 -41.46
C GLN A 182 4.28 -20.17 -42.94
N PRO A 183 4.40 -19.28 -43.95
CA PRO A 183 4.27 -19.68 -45.35
C PRO A 183 5.30 -20.73 -45.79
N GLU A 184 6.52 -20.70 -45.25
CA GLU A 184 7.55 -21.70 -45.55
C GLU A 184 7.21 -23.05 -44.92
N ALA A 185 6.87 -23.06 -43.63
CA ALA A 185 6.43 -24.28 -42.94
C ALA A 185 5.19 -24.91 -43.60
N PHE A 186 4.26 -24.09 -44.08
CA PHE A 186 3.07 -24.55 -44.81
C PHE A 186 3.42 -25.20 -46.16
N LYS A 187 4.42 -24.66 -46.87
CA LYS A 187 4.91 -25.24 -48.12
C LYS A 187 5.55 -26.61 -47.89
N ASP A 188 6.29 -26.78 -46.80
CA ASP A 188 6.89 -28.07 -46.44
C ASP A 188 5.81 -29.12 -46.16
N VAL A 189 4.77 -28.75 -45.43
CA VAL A 189 3.63 -29.65 -45.15
C VAL A 189 2.82 -29.99 -46.40
N ILE A 190 2.51 -29.04 -47.29
CA ILE A 190 1.80 -29.34 -48.55
C ILE A 190 2.63 -30.26 -49.47
N SER A 191 3.95 -30.17 -49.41
CA SER A 191 4.83 -31.04 -50.19
C SER A 191 4.71 -32.50 -49.76
N ILE A 192 4.25 -32.74 -48.53
CA ILE A 192 3.84 -34.05 -48.01
C ILE A 192 2.45 -34.37 -48.57
N ARG A 193 2.39 -35.28 -49.54
CA ARG A 193 1.14 -35.73 -50.16
C ARG A 193 0.35 -36.66 -49.23
N MET A 194 -0.18 -36.12 -48.14
CA MET A 194 -1.05 -36.85 -47.22
C MET A 194 -2.47 -36.95 -47.78
N ASP A 195 -3.13 -38.09 -47.53
CA ASP A 195 -4.57 -38.20 -47.75
C ASP A 195 -5.37 -37.59 -46.58
N ALA A 196 -6.68 -37.38 -46.80
CA ALA A 196 -7.54 -36.76 -45.79
C ALA A 196 -7.63 -37.57 -44.48
N ALA A 197 -7.58 -38.91 -44.57
CA ALA A 197 -7.67 -39.76 -43.39
C ALA A 197 -6.40 -39.66 -42.52
N GLN A 198 -5.23 -39.49 -43.13
CA GLN A 198 -3.98 -39.24 -42.44
C GLN A 198 -3.98 -37.87 -41.75
N VAL A 199 -4.50 -36.83 -42.41
CA VAL A 199 -4.63 -35.49 -41.82
C VAL A 199 -5.57 -35.52 -40.61
N ASP A 200 -6.72 -36.17 -40.74
CA ASP A 200 -7.68 -36.32 -39.64
C ASP A 200 -7.07 -37.11 -38.46
N ALA A 201 -6.27 -38.14 -38.74
CA ALA A 201 -5.59 -38.92 -37.70
C ALA A 201 -4.60 -38.08 -36.89
N VAL A 202 -3.83 -37.19 -37.54
CA VAL A 202 -2.90 -36.26 -36.87
C VAL A 202 -3.68 -35.23 -36.05
N ASN A 203 -4.71 -34.62 -36.62
CA ASN A 203 -5.53 -33.63 -35.93
C ASN A 203 -6.20 -34.23 -34.69
N ASN A 204 -6.74 -35.46 -34.79
CA ASN A 204 -7.40 -36.12 -33.67
C ASN A 204 -6.45 -36.40 -32.50
N GLU A 205 -5.21 -36.82 -32.75
CA GLU A 205 -4.23 -36.99 -31.66
C GLU A 205 -3.78 -35.65 -31.08
N LEU A 206 -3.57 -34.63 -31.93
CA LEU A 206 -3.24 -33.29 -31.45
C LEU A 206 -4.35 -32.73 -30.54
N PHE A 207 -5.61 -32.78 -30.97
CA PHE A 207 -6.74 -32.32 -30.16
C PHE A 207 -6.93 -33.14 -28.88
N LYS A 208 -6.67 -34.45 -28.93
CA LYS A 208 -6.71 -35.29 -27.73
C LYS A 208 -5.70 -34.81 -26.69
N ILE A 209 -4.51 -34.35 -27.10
CA ILE A 209 -3.47 -33.85 -26.20
C ILE A 209 -3.82 -32.45 -25.69
N LEU A 210 -4.21 -31.53 -26.58
CA LEU A 210 -4.56 -30.15 -26.23
C LEU A 210 -5.79 -30.06 -25.30
N ASN A 211 -6.71 -31.03 -25.39
CA ASN A 211 -7.88 -31.11 -24.52
C ASN A 211 -7.64 -31.89 -23.21
N LYS A 212 -6.43 -32.41 -22.95
CA LYS A 212 -6.11 -32.99 -21.64
C LYS A 212 -6.16 -31.88 -20.59
N GLU A 213 -6.62 -32.21 -19.39
CA GLU A 213 -6.42 -31.30 -18.25
C GLU A 213 -4.94 -30.99 -18.10
N LYS A 214 -4.60 -29.71 -17.90
CA LYS A 214 -3.21 -29.28 -17.73
C LYS A 214 -2.59 -30.09 -16.59
N PRO A 215 -1.48 -30.82 -16.83
CA PRO A 215 -0.83 -31.58 -15.78
C PRO A 215 -0.31 -30.63 -14.69
N ALA A 216 -0.18 -31.16 -13.46
CA ALA A 216 0.40 -30.41 -12.36
C ALA A 216 1.81 -29.89 -12.74
N PRO A 217 2.19 -28.68 -12.31
CA PRO A 217 3.47 -28.07 -12.67
C PRO A 217 4.64 -28.98 -12.29
N LEU A 218 5.47 -29.29 -13.27
CA LEU A 218 6.64 -30.15 -13.10
C LEU A 218 7.75 -29.39 -12.35
N THR A 219 8.47 -30.09 -11.48
CA THR A 219 9.74 -29.58 -10.95
C THR A 219 10.78 -29.47 -12.07
N LEU A 220 11.79 -28.60 -11.91
CA LEU A 220 12.87 -28.46 -12.90
C LEU A 220 13.54 -29.79 -13.27
N MET A 221 13.77 -30.66 -12.28
CA MET A 221 14.36 -31.99 -12.51
C MET A 221 13.42 -32.91 -13.29
N GLN A 222 12.11 -32.88 -13.01
CA GLN A 222 11.14 -33.68 -13.75
C GLN A 222 10.96 -33.18 -15.18
N ARG A 223 10.98 -31.85 -15.38
CA ARG A 223 10.92 -31.22 -16.70
C ARG A 223 12.12 -31.62 -17.55
N SER A 224 13.34 -31.40 -17.04
CA SER A 224 14.58 -31.75 -17.75
C SER A 224 14.63 -33.23 -18.15
N ARG A 225 14.27 -34.16 -17.24
CA ARG A 225 14.21 -35.59 -17.60
C ARG A 225 13.25 -35.90 -18.74
N LYS A 226 12.08 -35.26 -18.75
CA LYS A 226 11.11 -35.43 -19.83
C LYS A 226 11.58 -34.80 -21.13
N GLU A 227 12.28 -33.66 -21.07
CA GLU A 227 12.86 -33.02 -22.23
C GLU A 227 13.91 -33.95 -22.85
N ASP A 228 14.82 -34.52 -22.04
CA ASP A 228 15.83 -35.49 -22.48
C ASP A 228 15.16 -36.73 -23.13
N GLU A 229 14.13 -37.30 -22.51
CA GLU A 229 13.38 -38.45 -23.05
C GLU A 229 12.75 -38.18 -24.42
N LEU A 230 12.19 -36.98 -24.61
CA LEU A 230 11.55 -36.60 -25.87
C LEU A 230 12.59 -36.24 -26.94
N ASP A 231 13.70 -35.61 -26.54
CA ASP A 231 14.83 -35.29 -27.40
C ASP A 231 15.45 -36.56 -28.00
N ASP A 232 15.76 -37.55 -27.16
CA ASP A 232 16.26 -38.87 -27.58
C ASP A 232 15.31 -39.51 -28.62
N TRP A 233 14.00 -39.44 -28.38
CA TRP A 233 13.00 -39.98 -29.30
C TRP A 233 12.99 -39.24 -30.64
N PHE A 234 13.11 -37.91 -30.63
CA PHE A 234 13.16 -37.09 -31.84
C PHE A 234 14.43 -37.39 -32.66
N GLU A 235 15.58 -37.55 -32.00
CA GLU A 235 16.84 -37.93 -32.65
C GLU A 235 16.74 -39.32 -33.31
N ASP A 236 16.23 -40.32 -32.58
CA ASP A 236 16.03 -41.69 -33.07
C ASP A 236 15.16 -41.76 -34.33
N HIS A 237 14.23 -40.81 -34.48
CA HIS A 237 13.32 -40.72 -35.63
C HIS A 237 13.77 -39.69 -36.69
N ALA A 238 15.00 -39.18 -36.60
CA ALA A 238 15.58 -38.19 -37.51
C ALA A 238 14.72 -36.92 -37.65
N VAL A 239 14.12 -36.47 -36.55
CA VAL A 239 13.36 -35.22 -36.47
C VAL A 239 14.31 -34.04 -36.37
N ALA A 240 14.11 -33.04 -37.22
CA ALA A 240 14.92 -31.82 -37.19
C ALA A 240 14.49 -30.94 -36.00
N ASN A 241 15.46 -30.22 -35.42
CA ASN A 241 15.27 -29.31 -34.27
C ASN A 241 14.78 -30.03 -32.99
N ALA A 242 15.24 -31.26 -32.76
CA ALA A 242 14.86 -32.12 -31.63
C ALA A 242 14.87 -31.38 -30.28
N GLU A 243 15.98 -30.69 -29.95
CA GLU A 243 16.15 -29.98 -28.68
C GLU A 243 15.08 -28.89 -28.45
N GLU A 244 14.77 -28.09 -29.48
CA GLU A 244 13.75 -27.04 -29.40
C GLU A 244 12.34 -27.63 -29.32
N LEU A 245 12.09 -28.72 -30.05
CA LEU A 245 10.80 -29.44 -30.01
C LEU A 245 10.55 -30.05 -28.64
N ALA A 246 11.54 -30.70 -28.04
CA ALA A 246 11.42 -31.37 -26.74
C ALA A 246 10.93 -30.39 -25.66
N GLY A 247 11.56 -29.22 -25.56
CA GLY A 247 11.17 -28.18 -24.60
C GLY A 247 9.72 -27.73 -24.75
N ASN A 248 9.28 -27.46 -25.97
CA ASN A 248 7.91 -27.01 -26.24
C ASN A 248 6.89 -28.15 -26.02
N PHE A 249 7.19 -29.36 -26.48
CA PHE A 249 6.28 -30.49 -26.36
C PHE A 249 6.05 -30.88 -24.89
N VAL A 250 7.09 -30.90 -24.05
CA VAL A 250 6.93 -31.13 -22.60
C VAL A 250 6.08 -30.04 -21.95
N GLU A 251 6.26 -28.78 -22.35
CA GLU A 251 5.48 -27.65 -21.82
C GLU A 251 3.98 -27.75 -22.15
N PHE A 252 3.65 -28.29 -23.32
CA PHE A 252 2.27 -28.60 -23.73
C PHE A 252 1.76 -29.97 -23.26
N GLY A 253 2.54 -30.70 -22.45
CA GLY A 253 2.11 -31.94 -21.80
C GLY A 253 2.23 -33.20 -22.65
N PHE A 254 2.99 -33.16 -23.75
CA PHE A 254 3.31 -34.34 -24.53
C PHE A 254 4.21 -35.31 -23.72
N ASN A 255 4.11 -36.58 -24.07
CA ASN A 255 4.92 -37.67 -23.51
C ASN A 255 5.28 -38.66 -24.64
N LEU A 256 6.12 -39.65 -24.32
CA LEU A 256 6.55 -40.67 -25.27
C LEU A 256 5.38 -41.45 -25.89
N ASP A 257 4.35 -41.81 -25.12
CA ASP A 257 3.19 -42.54 -25.65
C ASP A 257 2.44 -41.73 -26.72
N ASP A 258 2.36 -40.41 -26.54
CA ASP A 258 1.76 -39.50 -27.52
C ASP A 258 2.59 -39.49 -28.81
N LEU A 259 3.93 -39.40 -28.71
CA LEU A 259 4.85 -39.43 -29.86
C LEU A 259 4.83 -40.77 -30.62
N GLU A 260 4.81 -41.90 -29.90
CA GLU A 260 4.59 -43.22 -30.48
C GLU A 260 3.23 -43.32 -31.20
N GLY A 261 2.21 -42.66 -30.67
CA GLY A 261 0.89 -42.55 -31.32
C GLY A 261 0.99 -41.92 -32.71
N PHE A 262 1.82 -40.88 -32.86
CA PHE A 262 2.09 -40.24 -34.15
C PHE A 262 2.92 -41.14 -35.08
N SER A 263 4.00 -41.76 -34.61
CA SER A 263 4.87 -42.60 -35.46
C SER A 263 4.15 -43.84 -36.01
N ARG A 264 3.15 -44.37 -35.31
CA ARG A 264 2.32 -45.49 -35.79
C ARG A 264 1.37 -45.11 -36.93
N ARG A 265 1.02 -43.83 -37.07
CA ARG A 265 -0.01 -43.34 -38.00
C ARG A 265 0.56 -42.52 -39.15
N ILE A 266 1.78 -42.01 -38.97
CA ILE A 266 2.48 -41.16 -39.93
C ILE A 266 3.69 -41.93 -40.48
N PRO A 267 3.91 -41.98 -41.80
CA PRO A 267 5.16 -42.51 -42.36
C PRO A 267 6.38 -41.77 -41.80
N ALA A 268 7.47 -42.48 -41.48
CA ALA A 268 8.67 -41.89 -40.88
C ALA A 268 9.22 -40.67 -41.66
N ALA A 269 9.15 -40.69 -43.00
CA ALA A 269 9.56 -39.58 -43.86
C ALA A 269 8.76 -38.27 -43.65
N HIS A 270 7.57 -38.35 -43.09
CA HIS A 270 6.65 -37.22 -42.90
C HIS A 270 6.61 -36.74 -41.44
N LEU A 271 7.20 -37.51 -40.52
CA LEU A 271 7.14 -37.26 -39.09
C LEU A 271 7.82 -35.92 -38.74
N SER A 272 9.04 -35.70 -39.25
CA SER A 272 9.82 -34.50 -38.96
C SER A 272 9.10 -33.20 -39.40
N PRO A 273 8.62 -33.04 -40.64
CA PRO A 273 7.91 -31.82 -41.02
C PRO A 273 6.57 -31.61 -40.28
N ILE A 274 5.85 -32.68 -39.97
CA ILE A 274 4.56 -32.58 -39.24
C ILE A 274 4.80 -32.13 -37.80
N LEU A 275 5.77 -32.73 -37.11
CA LEU A 275 6.11 -32.34 -35.74
C LEU A 275 6.67 -30.92 -35.68
N ASN A 276 7.46 -30.50 -36.67
CA ASN A 276 7.91 -29.10 -36.78
C ASN A 276 6.75 -28.14 -37.05
N TRP A 277 5.78 -28.52 -37.89
CA TRP A 277 4.56 -27.73 -38.09
C TRP A 277 3.71 -27.66 -36.82
N MET A 278 3.56 -28.76 -36.09
CA MET A 278 2.88 -28.79 -34.79
C MET A 278 3.59 -27.86 -33.80
N ASN A 279 4.91 -27.96 -33.68
CA ASN A 279 5.73 -27.09 -32.84
C ASN A 279 5.45 -25.61 -33.13
N ASN A 280 5.44 -25.21 -34.39
CA ASN A 280 5.13 -23.83 -34.78
C ASN A 280 3.74 -23.38 -34.31
N ASN A 281 2.72 -24.25 -34.38
CA ASN A 281 1.39 -23.92 -33.86
C ASN A 281 1.39 -23.82 -32.33
N LEU A 282 2.05 -24.75 -31.64
CA LEU A 282 2.19 -24.74 -30.18
C LEU A 282 2.92 -23.48 -29.70
N VAL A 283 4.03 -23.09 -30.33
CA VAL A 283 4.75 -21.86 -30.02
C VAL A 283 3.88 -20.63 -30.26
N THR A 284 3.08 -20.61 -31.33
CA THR A 284 2.12 -19.53 -31.60
C THR A 284 1.08 -19.43 -30.48
N GLU A 285 0.49 -20.55 -30.10
CA GLU A 285 -0.48 -20.65 -29.01
C GLU A 285 0.12 -20.16 -27.69
N LYS A 286 1.36 -20.58 -27.38
CA LYS A 286 2.09 -20.16 -26.19
C LYS A 286 2.25 -18.65 -26.12
N ILE A 287 2.70 -18.02 -27.21
CA ILE A 287 2.89 -16.57 -27.25
C ILE A 287 1.56 -15.84 -27.03
N VAL A 288 0.45 -16.35 -27.57
CA VAL A 288 -0.89 -15.79 -27.35
C VAL A 288 -1.31 -15.94 -25.88
N MET A 289 -1.08 -17.11 -25.27
CA MET A 289 -1.34 -17.36 -23.86
C MET A 289 -0.53 -16.43 -22.95
N ASP A 290 0.75 -16.20 -23.25
CA ASP A 290 1.62 -15.29 -22.49
C ASP A 290 1.09 -13.84 -22.54
N ILE A 291 0.64 -13.39 -23.72
CA ILE A 291 -0.01 -12.08 -23.90
C ILE A 291 -1.30 -12.00 -23.07
N GLU A 292 -2.13 -13.03 -23.11
CA GLU A 292 -3.39 -13.09 -22.36
C GLU A 292 -3.14 -13.06 -20.85
N GLU A 293 -2.19 -13.85 -20.34
CA GLU A 293 -1.82 -13.87 -18.93
C GLU A 293 -1.30 -12.50 -18.47
N ALA A 294 -0.39 -11.90 -19.24
CA ALA A 294 0.14 -10.57 -18.94
C ALA A 294 -0.97 -9.49 -18.96
N SER A 295 -1.92 -9.57 -19.89
CA SER A 295 -3.07 -8.66 -19.98
C SER A 295 -4.05 -8.83 -18.81
N ASN A 296 -4.33 -10.07 -18.42
CA ASN A 296 -5.15 -10.40 -17.25
C ASN A 296 -4.49 -9.87 -15.98
N ARG A 297 -3.17 -9.97 -15.85
CA ARG A 297 -2.42 -9.41 -14.72
C ARG A 297 -2.53 -7.88 -14.66
N ILE A 298 -2.43 -7.18 -15.80
CA ILE A 298 -2.66 -5.72 -15.86
C ILE A 298 -4.08 -5.40 -15.38
N SER A 299 -5.07 -6.12 -15.90
CA SER A 299 -6.48 -5.91 -15.54
C SER A 299 -6.74 -6.11 -14.05
N GLN A 300 -6.14 -7.15 -13.45
CA GLN A 300 -6.19 -7.40 -12.01
C GLN A 300 -5.54 -6.27 -11.22
N LEU A 301 -4.34 -5.82 -11.60
CA LEU A 301 -3.64 -4.71 -10.93
C LEU A 301 -4.46 -3.42 -10.98
N VAL A 302 -4.99 -3.07 -12.15
CA VAL A 302 -5.86 -1.88 -12.32
C VAL A 302 -7.13 -2.01 -11.49
N SER A 303 -7.75 -3.18 -11.46
CA SER A 303 -8.94 -3.45 -10.65
C SER A 303 -8.67 -3.30 -9.16
N SER A 304 -7.56 -3.85 -8.64
CA SER A 304 -7.16 -3.72 -7.24
C SER A 304 -6.91 -2.26 -6.86
N VAL A 305 -6.29 -1.47 -7.75
CA VAL A 305 -6.01 -0.04 -7.52
C VAL A 305 -7.29 0.80 -7.59
N LYS A 306 -8.18 0.51 -8.53
CA LYS A 306 -9.48 1.18 -8.62
C LYS A 306 -10.31 0.90 -7.36
N THR A 307 -10.31 -0.34 -6.89
CA THR A 307 -10.98 -0.75 -5.66
C THR A 307 -10.41 0.01 -4.46
N PHE A 308 -9.08 0.14 -4.37
CA PHE A 308 -8.42 0.91 -3.32
C PHE A 308 -8.80 2.40 -3.34
N THR A 309 -8.82 3.02 -4.53
CA THR A 309 -9.05 4.48 -4.68
C THR A 309 -10.51 4.91 -4.67
N HIS A 310 -11.45 4.10 -5.16
CA HIS A 310 -12.89 4.42 -5.13
C HIS A 310 -13.56 4.08 -3.79
N MET A 311 -13.06 3.08 -3.04
CA MET A 311 -13.62 2.76 -1.72
C MET A 311 -13.23 3.76 -0.63
N ASP A 312 -12.18 4.56 -0.86
CA ASP A 312 -11.77 5.68 0.01
C ASP A 312 -12.66 6.93 -0.15
N GLN A 313 -13.52 6.98 -1.18
CA GLN A 313 -14.46 8.11 -1.41
C GLN A 313 -15.84 7.86 -0.81
N ALA A 314 -16.20 6.61 -0.52
CA ALA A 314 -17.48 6.28 0.11
C ALA A 314 -17.39 6.59 1.62
N SER A 315 -18.11 7.62 2.07
CA SER A 315 -18.22 7.98 3.49
C SER A 315 -19.03 6.99 4.32
N ASP A 316 -19.74 6.07 3.65
CA ASP A 316 -20.73 5.19 4.26
C ASP A 316 -20.25 3.75 4.37
N LYS A 317 -20.72 3.06 5.41
CA LYS A 317 -20.43 1.63 5.61
C LYS A 317 -21.08 0.81 4.50
N GLN A 318 -20.33 -0.15 3.97
CA GLN A 318 -20.80 -1.07 2.93
C GLN A 318 -20.66 -2.51 3.41
N LEU A 319 -21.56 -3.38 2.94
CA LEU A 319 -21.48 -4.81 3.20
C LEU A 319 -20.31 -5.39 2.41
N THR A 320 -19.20 -5.68 3.09
CA THR A 320 -17.94 -6.08 2.47
C THR A 320 -17.43 -7.41 2.99
N ASP A 321 -16.76 -8.14 2.11
CA ASP A 321 -15.89 -9.25 2.48
C ASP A 321 -14.49 -8.69 2.83
N ILE A 322 -14.00 -8.99 4.02
CA ILE A 322 -12.69 -8.53 4.48
C ILE A 322 -11.54 -9.20 3.72
N HIS A 323 -11.73 -10.44 3.22
CA HIS A 323 -10.68 -11.15 2.47
C HIS A 323 -10.38 -10.45 1.15
N THR A 324 -11.40 -9.89 0.51
CA THR A 324 -11.23 -9.10 -0.72
C THR A 324 -10.30 -7.90 -0.48
N GLY A 325 -10.46 -7.16 0.62
CA GLY A 325 -9.59 -6.02 0.97
C GLY A 325 -8.15 -6.44 1.29
N ILE A 326 -7.98 -7.53 2.05
CA ILE A 326 -6.67 -8.09 2.40
C ILE A 326 -5.93 -8.55 1.14
N LYS A 327 -6.59 -9.33 0.27
CA LYS A 327 -6.01 -9.83 -0.99
C LYS A 327 -5.60 -8.69 -1.92
N ASN A 328 -6.44 -7.67 -2.06
CA ASN A 328 -6.07 -6.48 -2.85
C ASN A 328 -4.84 -5.78 -2.30
N THR A 329 -4.73 -5.66 -0.97
CA THR A 329 -3.57 -5.06 -0.31
C THR A 329 -2.30 -5.89 -0.56
N ILE A 330 -2.37 -7.22 -0.45
CA ILE A 330 -1.27 -8.13 -0.79
C ILE A 330 -0.84 -7.94 -2.25
N THR A 331 -1.79 -7.92 -3.18
CA THR A 331 -1.51 -7.72 -4.61
C THR A 331 -0.76 -6.41 -4.85
N MET A 332 -1.17 -5.33 -4.19
CA MET A 332 -0.49 -4.02 -4.30
C MET A 332 0.93 -4.04 -3.70
N LEU A 333 1.15 -4.80 -2.63
CA LEU A 333 2.46 -4.93 -1.95
C LEU A 333 3.32 -6.09 -2.48
N SER A 334 2.84 -6.83 -3.50
CA SER A 334 3.50 -8.03 -4.04
C SER A 334 4.94 -7.78 -4.49
N HIS A 335 5.22 -6.61 -5.07
CA HIS A 335 6.57 -6.23 -5.47
C HIS A 335 7.54 -6.15 -4.28
N LYS A 336 7.09 -5.64 -3.12
CA LYS A 336 7.91 -5.58 -1.90
C LYS A 336 8.15 -6.97 -1.32
N LEU A 337 7.12 -7.80 -1.30
CA LEU A 337 7.22 -9.20 -0.85
C LEU A 337 8.28 -9.95 -1.68
N ARG A 338 8.22 -9.84 -3.01
CA ARG A 338 9.20 -10.46 -3.93
C ARG A 338 10.60 -9.89 -3.77
N LYS A 339 10.74 -8.57 -3.71
CA LYS A 339 12.03 -7.88 -3.54
C LYS A 339 12.74 -8.31 -2.25
N ASN A 340 11.99 -8.55 -1.19
CA ASN A 340 12.52 -8.94 0.12
C ASN A 340 12.48 -10.46 0.35
N ASN A 341 12.12 -11.26 -0.66
CA ASN A 341 12.02 -12.73 -0.60
C ASN A 341 11.20 -13.22 0.61
N ILE A 342 10.05 -12.58 0.82
CA ILE A 342 9.10 -12.88 1.89
C ILE A 342 8.06 -13.87 1.38
N SER A 343 7.88 -14.97 2.09
CA SER A 343 6.84 -15.96 1.86
C SER A 343 5.52 -15.50 2.49
N LEU A 344 4.39 -15.75 1.82
CA LEU A 344 3.07 -15.46 2.34
C LEU A 344 2.32 -16.78 2.60
N VAL A 345 1.74 -16.92 3.80
CA VAL A 345 0.88 -18.04 4.18
C VAL A 345 -0.52 -17.50 4.49
N GLU A 346 -1.50 -17.91 3.70
CA GLU A 346 -2.90 -17.46 3.82
C GLU A 346 -3.76 -18.60 4.35
N ASP A 347 -4.43 -18.38 5.48
CA ASP A 347 -5.31 -19.34 6.15
C ASP A 347 -6.63 -18.65 6.49
N TYR A 348 -7.50 -18.57 5.47
CA TYR A 348 -8.78 -17.91 5.54
C TYR A 348 -9.89 -18.87 5.95
N GLY A 349 -10.45 -18.69 7.15
CA GLY A 349 -11.66 -19.39 7.58
C GLY A 349 -12.83 -19.14 6.64
N GLN A 350 -13.45 -20.22 6.13
CA GLN A 350 -14.57 -20.15 5.20
C GLN A 350 -15.88 -19.64 5.84
N GLU A 351 -15.98 -19.75 7.17
CA GLU A 351 -17.15 -19.33 7.97
C GLU A 351 -17.19 -17.81 8.25
N VAL A 352 -16.22 -17.03 7.73
CA VAL A 352 -16.13 -15.59 7.99
C VAL A 352 -17.19 -14.83 7.17
N PRO A 353 -18.17 -14.17 7.81
CA PRO A 353 -19.23 -13.47 7.11
C PRO A 353 -18.79 -12.09 6.59
N LYS A 354 -19.59 -11.54 5.68
CA LYS A 354 -19.47 -10.12 5.28
C LYS A 354 -19.93 -9.21 6.43
N ILE A 355 -19.31 -8.04 6.55
CA ILE A 355 -19.62 -7.03 7.58
C ILE A 355 -19.88 -5.66 6.98
N MET A 356 -20.64 -4.83 7.71
CA MET A 356 -20.82 -3.42 7.37
C MET A 356 -19.59 -2.62 7.82
N ALA A 357 -18.75 -2.19 6.87
CA ALA A 357 -17.51 -1.49 7.17
C ALA A 357 -17.21 -0.34 6.21
N LEU A 358 -16.40 0.62 6.69
CA LEU A 358 -15.79 1.64 5.86
C LEU A 358 -14.59 1.01 5.16
N VAL A 359 -14.77 0.64 3.89
CA VAL A 359 -13.82 -0.26 3.20
C VAL A 359 -12.46 0.41 2.99
N GLY A 360 -12.43 1.70 2.63
CA GLY A 360 -11.18 2.45 2.51
C GLY A 360 -10.35 2.48 3.80
N GLU A 361 -11.02 2.75 4.93
CA GLU A 361 -10.37 2.76 6.25
C GLU A 361 -9.86 1.35 6.63
N LEU A 362 -10.61 0.27 6.37
CA LEU A 362 -10.10 -1.09 6.58
C LEU A 362 -8.91 -1.43 5.68
N ASN A 363 -8.91 -1.00 4.41
CA ASN A 363 -7.76 -1.18 3.53
C ASN A 363 -6.52 -0.44 4.05
N GLN A 364 -6.70 0.72 4.68
CA GLN A 364 -5.62 1.43 5.36
C GLN A 364 -5.07 0.64 6.56
N VAL A 365 -5.94 -0.05 7.31
CA VAL A 365 -5.51 -0.96 8.38
C VAL A 365 -4.62 -2.07 7.84
N TRP A 366 -5.07 -2.78 6.81
CA TRP A 366 -4.32 -3.87 6.19
C TRP A 366 -2.98 -3.39 5.65
N THR A 367 -3.00 -2.25 4.95
CA THR A 367 -1.80 -1.64 4.37
C THR A 367 -0.77 -1.33 5.46
N ASN A 368 -1.17 -0.66 6.54
CA ASN A 368 -0.25 -0.28 7.60
C ASN A 368 0.35 -1.48 8.32
N ILE A 369 -0.43 -2.53 8.60
CA ILE A 369 0.07 -3.71 9.31
C ILE A 369 0.97 -4.55 8.40
N ILE A 370 0.54 -4.82 7.16
CA ILE A 370 1.32 -5.63 6.22
C ILE A 370 2.60 -4.90 5.79
N ASP A 371 2.56 -3.59 5.56
CA ASP A 371 3.76 -2.80 5.23
C ASP A 371 4.75 -2.77 6.39
N ASN A 372 4.27 -2.67 7.64
CA ASN A 372 5.12 -2.76 8.81
C ASN A 372 5.76 -4.15 8.98
N ALA A 373 5.04 -5.22 8.70
CA ALA A 373 5.57 -6.58 8.69
C ALA A 373 6.67 -6.75 7.62
N ILE A 374 6.44 -6.23 6.41
CA ILE A 374 7.44 -6.24 5.33
C ILE A 374 8.68 -5.46 5.71
N ASP A 375 8.52 -4.25 6.27
CA ASP A 375 9.64 -3.41 6.70
C ASP A 375 10.47 -4.07 7.81
N ALA A 376 9.82 -4.79 8.74
CA ALA A 376 10.50 -5.54 9.80
C ALA A 376 11.37 -6.70 9.24
N LEU A 377 10.97 -7.27 8.10
CA LEU A 377 11.66 -8.36 7.42
C LEU A 377 12.69 -7.91 6.38
N GLU A 378 12.65 -6.63 5.94
CA GLU A 378 13.55 -6.06 4.92
C GLU A 378 15.05 -6.28 5.24
N PRO A 379 15.55 -6.10 6.49
CA PRO A 379 16.97 -6.30 6.80
C PRO A 379 17.48 -7.71 6.55
N ASN A 380 16.64 -8.72 6.79
CA ASN A 380 17.00 -10.13 6.68
C ASN A 380 16.81 -10.70 5.26
N LYS A 381 16.06 -9.99 4.40
CA LYS A 381 15.70 -10.40 3.02
C LYS A 381 15.20 -11.86 2.93
N LYS A 382 14.51 -12.29 3.98
CA LYS A 382 13.91 -13.62 4.12
C LYS A 382 13.00 -13.58 5.34
N GLY A 383 11.80 -14.12 5.18
CA GLY A 383 10.82 -14.23 6.27
C GLY A 383 9.48 -14.73 5.76
N THR A 384 8.54 -14.86 6.67
CA THR A 384 7.19 -15.38 6.43
C THR A 384 6.18 -14.46 7.07
N ILE A 385 5.20 -14.01 6.28
CA ILE A 385 4.00 -13.36 6.79
C ILE A 385 2.86 -14.36 6.72
N THR A 386 2.21 -14.61 7.85
CA THR A 386 1.04 -15.48 7.97
C THR A 386 -0.21 -14.65 8.26
N ILE A 387 -1.24 -14.78 7.43
CA ILE A 387 -2.53 -14.13 7.63
C ILE A 387 -3.58 -15.20 7.91
N LYS A 388 -4.24 -15.07 9.07
CA LYS A 388 -5.28 -15.98 9.55
C LYS A 388 -6.56 -15.22 9.79
N THR A 389 -7.68 -15.79 9.37
CA THR A 389 -9.00 -15.27 9.77
C THR A 389 -9.88 -16.38 10.31
N ARG A 390 -10.61 -16.12 11.40
CA ARG A 390 -11.64 -17.03 11.89
C ARG A 390 -12.82 -16.28 12.46
N LEU A 391 -13.99 -16.92 12.45
CA LEU A 391 -15.12 -16.48 13.25
C LEU A 391 -14.93 -16.96 14.69
N ASP A 392 -15.01 -16.04 15.64
CA ASP A 392 -14.92 -16.29 17.08
C ASP A 392 -16.12 -15.63 17.78
N GLY A 393 -17.18 -16.42 17.98
CA GLY A 393 -18.46 -15.92 18.47
C GLY A 393 -19.07 -14.88 17.53
N GLU A 394 -19.27 -13.66 18.04
CA GLU A 394 -19.81 -12.53 17.27
C GLU A 394 -18.73 -11.65 16.62
N PHE A 395 -17.45 -12.08 16.68
CA PHE A 395 -16.32 -11.34 16.15
C PHE A 395 -15.61 -12.12 15.05
N ILE A 396 -15.12 -11.40 14.06
CA ILE A 396 -14.12 -11.89 13.11
C ILE A 396 -12.76 -11.57 13.71
N GLU A 397 -11.97 -12.60 14.01
CA GLU A 397 -10.58 -12.43 14.38
C GLU A 397 -9.70 -12.52 13.13
N ILE A 398 -8.91 -11.48 12.89
CA ILE A 398 -7.89 -11.39 11.84
C ILE A 398 -6.54 -11.31 12.54
N THR A 399 -5.67 -12.30 12.29
CA THR A 399 -4.30 -12.31 12.80
C THR A 399 -3.31 -12.16 11.65
N ILE A 400 -2.45 -11.15 11.72
CA ILE A 400 -1.32 -10.96 10.79
C ILE A 400 -0.04 -11.15 11.60
N THR A 401 0.76 -12.15 11.24
CA THR A 401 1.98 -12.53 11.95
C THR A 401 3.19 -12.49 11.04
N ASP A 402 4.27 -11.83 11.46
CA ASP A 402 5.60 -11.92 10.85
C ASP A 402 6.57 -12.67 11.75
N ASP A 403 7.58 -13.28 11.15
CA ASP A 403 8.70 -13.96 11.84
C ASP A 403 9.93 -13.04 12.00
N GLY A 404 9.71 -11.73 12.09
CA GLY A 404 10.75 -10.72 12.19
C GLY A 404 11.41 -10.59 13.57
N PRO A 405 12.28 -9.58 13.75
CA PRO A 405 13.08 -9.40 14.98
C PRO A 405 12.26 -9.07 16.24
N GLY A 406 10.96 -8.79 16.09
CA GLY A 406 10.09 -8.40 17.19
C GLY A 406 10.16 -6.91 17.53
N ILE A 407 9.29 -6.50 18.45
CA ILE A 407 9.21 -5.14 19.00
C ILE A 407 9.88 -5.15 20.39
N PRO A 408 10.97 -4.39 20.60
CA PRO A 408 11.63 -4.28 21.91
C PRO A 408 10.67 -3.86 23.03
N ALA A 409 10.78 -4.49 24.20
CA ALA A 409 9.87 -4.27 25.33
C ALA A 409 9.76 -2.80 25.77
N GLU A 410 10.86 -2.05 25.65
CA GLU A 410 10.97 -0.63 26.02
C GLU A 410 10.05 0.29 25.20
N ILE A 411 9.72 -0.11 23.96
CA ILE A 411 8.93 0.71 23.04
C ILE A 411 7.51 0.20 22.84
N GLN A 412 7.18 -1.00 23.37
CA GLN A 412 5.87 -1.64 23.19
C GLN A 412 4.70 -0.78 23.69
N SER A 413 4.88 -0.03 24.77
CA SER A 413 3.85 0.87 25.31
C SER A 413 3.60 2.11 24.45
N ARG A 414 4.51 2.43 23.54
CA ARG A 414 4.52 3.67 22.75
C ARG A 414 4.19 3.46 21.27
N ILE A 415 4.03 2.22 20.81
CA ILE A 415 3.80 1.95 19.38
C ILE A 415 2.50 2.55 18.83
N TYR A 416 1.54 2.85 19.71
CA TYR A 416 0.29 3.54 19.37
C TYR A 416 0.33 5.06 19.63
N ASP A 417 1.42 5.58 20.18
CA ASP A 417 1.58 7.01 20.39
C ASP A 417 1.67 7.72 19.03
N PRO A 418 0.89 8.79 18.79
CA PRO A 418 1.01 9.57 17.57
C PRO A 418 2.45 10.05 17.36
N PHE A 419 2.95 9.94 16.13
CA PHE A 419 4.30 10.35 15.70
C PHE A 419 5.45 9.49 16.25
N PHE A 420 5.16 8.41 16.98
CA PHE A 420 6.20 7.48 17.40
C PHE A 420 6.62 6.59 16.23
N THR A 421 7.91 6.62 15.88
CA THR A 421 8.48 5.72 14.87
C THR A 421 9.91 5.32 15.23
N THR A 422 10.25 4.07 14.94
CA THR A 422 11.63 3.54 14.99
C THR A 422 12.34 3.66 13.64
N LYS A 423 11.64 4.13 12.60
CA LYS A 423 12.18 4.28 11.23
C LYS A 423 13.05 5.53 11.15
N GLU A 424 14.02 5.53 10.24
CA GLU A 424 14.87 6.70 9.97
C GLU A 424 14.03 7.94 9.61
N ILE A 425 14.58 9.13 9.89
CA ILE A 425 13.94 10.42 9.61
C ILE A 425 13.53 10.48 8.14
N GLY A 426 12.23 10.63 7.88
CA GLY A 426 11.64 10.70 6.54
C GLY A 426 11.15 9.35 5.97
N LYS A 427 11.42 8.20 6.61
CA LYS A 427 10.93 6.89 6.18
C LYS A 427 9.62 6.45 6.85
N GLY A 428 9.30 7.00 8.03
CA GLY A 428 8.06 6.75 8.76
C GLY A 428 7.45 8.02 9.34
N THR A 429 6.13 8.17 9.20
CA THR A 429 5.33 9.25 9.81
C THR A 429 5.08 9.03 11.30
N GLY A 430 5.20 7.78 11.78
CA GLY A 430 4.85 7.37 13.13
C GLY A 430 3.35 7.41 13.43
N MET A 431 2.50 7.45 12.39
CA MET A 431 1.04 7.50 12.55
C MET A 431 0.35 6.17 12.19
N GLY A 432 1.00 5.29 11.42
CA GLY A 432 0.36 4.08 10.88
C GLY A 432 -0.38 3.22 11.91
N LEU A 433 0.21 2.94 13.07
CA LEU A 433 -0.43 2.11 14.11
C LEU A 433 -1.47 2.89 14.94
N GLU A 434 -1.33 4.20 15.14
CA GLU A 434 -2.37 5.04 15.73
C GLU A 434 -3.62 5.06 14.85
N VAL A 435 -3.42 5.24 13.54
CA VAL A 435 -4.49 5.23 12.54
C VAL A 435 -5.21 3.89 12.56
N VAL A 436 -4.46 2.78 12.59
CA VAL A 436 -5.03 1.44 12.74
C VAL A 436 -5.91 1.36 13.98
N HIS A 437 -5.39 1.75 15.14
CA HIS A 437 -6.13 1.69 16.40
C HIS A 437 -7.41 2.53 16.35
N ARG A 438 -7.36 3.76 15.80
CA ARG A 438 -8.53 4.62 15.63
C ARG A 438 -9.58 4.00 14.71
N ILE A 439 -9.17 3.47 13.56
CA ILE A 439 -10.07 2.88 12.58
C ILE A 439 -10.77 1.65 13.15
N ILE A 440 -10.02 0.78 13.82
CA ILE A 440 -10.60 -0.42 14.46
C ILE A 440 -11.61 -0.03 15.53
N ASN A 441 -11.31 0.98 16.35
CA ASN A 441 -12.27 1.50 17.35
C ASN A 441 -13.52 2.12 16.70
N GLN A 442 -13.39 2.83 15.57
CA GLN A 442 -14.52 3.36 14.80
C GLN A 442 -15.43 2.24 14.27
N HIS A 443 -14.87 1.05 14.03
CA HIS A 443 -15.60 -0.16 13.67
C HIS A 443 -16.12 -0.95 14.89
N ARG A 444 -16.02 -0.39 16.11
CA ARG A 444 -16.35 -1.07 17.38
C ARG A 444 -15.57 -2.37 17.58
N GLY A 445 -14.39 -2.46 16.96
CA GLY A 445 -13.48 -3.60 17.08
C GLY A 445 -12.43 -3.38 18.16
N THR A 446 -11.53 -4.35 18.29
CA THR A 446 -10.33 -4.22 19.13
C THR A 446 -9.10 -4.68 18.38
N ILE A 447 -7.95 -4.08 18.69
CA ILE A 447 -6.65 -4.53 18.21
C ILE A 447 -5.73 -4.83 19.39
N LYS A 448 -5.04 -5.96 19.32
CA LYS A 448 -4.01 -6.39 20.26
C LYS A 448 -2.78 -6.78 19.47
N PHE A 449 -1.63 -6.82 20.15
CA PHE A 449 -0.43 -7.40 19.57
C PHE A 449 0.26 -8.31 20.59
N LYS A 450 1.01 -9.27 20.08
CA LYS A 450 1.97 -10.08 20.84
C LYS A 450 3.27 -10.07 20.05
N SER A 451 4.38 -9.72 20.69
CA SER A 451 5.67 -9.66 20.00
C SER A 451 6.77 -10.25 20.85
N ILE A 452 7.46 -11.22 20.26
CA ILE A 452 8.70 -11.81 20.73
C ILE A 452 9.67 -11.87 19.53
N PRO A 453 10.99 -11.94 19.74
CA PRO A 453 11.91 -12.16 18.64
C PRO A 453 11.56 -13.42 17.85
N GLY A 454 11.45 -13.30 16.53
CA GLY A 454 11.01 -14.37 15.62
C GLY A 454 9.49 -14.51 15.49
N GLN A 455 8.68 -13.69 16.18
CA GLN A 455 7.23 -13.68 16.03
C GLN A 455 6.57 -12.38 16.53
N THR A 456 6.01 -11.59 15.61
CA THR A 456 5.10 -10.47 15.94
C THR A 456 3.74 -10.72 15.33
N SER A 457 2.71 -10.77 16.16
CA SER A 457 1.32 -10.99 15.75
C SER A 457 0.46 -9.80 16.13
N PHE A 458 -0.16 -9.14 15.15
CA PHE A 458 -1.27 -8.22 15.35
C PHE A 458 -2.59 -9.00 15.23
N ILE A 459 -3.48 -8.82 16.20
CA ILE A 459 -4.76 -9.53 16.34
C ILE A 459 -5.86 -8.48 16.34
N ILE A 460 -6.68 -8.49 15.31
CA ILE A 460 -7.81 -7.57 15.12
C ILE A 460 -9.11 -8.35 15.29
N CYS A 461 -10.01 -7.84 16.11
CA CYS A 461 -11.36 -8.38 16.28
C CYS A 461 -12.38 -7.36 15.75
N LEU A 462 -13.19 -7.73 14.75
CA LEU A 462 -14.26 -6.89 14.20
C LEU A 462 -15.63 -7.53 14.47
N PRO A 463 -16.63 -6.79 14.96
CA PRO A 463 -17.96 -7.36 15.21
C PRO A 463 -18.71 -7.67 13.90
N VAL A 464 -19.39 -8.81 13.84
CA VAL A 464 -20.20 -9.23 12.68
C VAL A 464 -21.47 -8.39 12.54
N ASN A 465 -22.12 -8.04 13.66
CA ASN A 465 -23.37 -7.29 13.71
C ASN A 465 -23.19 -5.92 14.39
N SER A 466 -22.73 -4.92 13.65
CA SER A 466 -22.55 -3.57 14.22
C SER A 466 -23.86 -2.84 14.57
N GLU A 467 -25.03 -3.37 14.19
CA GLU A 467 -26.36 -2.78 14.46
C GLU A 467 -26.99 -3.22 15.80
N LYS A 468 -26.59 -4.36 16.39
CA LYS A 468 -27.25 -4.92 17.59
C LYS A 468 -26.69 -4.44 18.94
N LEU A 469 -25.64 -3.63 18.93
CA LEU A 469 -24.97 -3.13 20.14
C LEU A 469 -25.42 -1.71 20.53
N ASN A 470 -26.72 -1.42 20.44
CA ASN A 470 -27.31 -0.17 20.93
C ASN A 470 -28.14 -0.41 22.19
#